data_AF-A0AAU9X8C2-F1
#
_entry.id   AF-A0AAU9X8C2-F1
#
_cell.length_a   1.000
_cell.length_b   1.000
_cell.length_c   1.000
_cell.angle_alpha   90.00
_cell.angle_beta   90.00
_cell.angle_gamma   90.00
#
_symmetry.space_group_name_H-M   'P 1'
#
loop_
_entity.id
_entity.type
_entity.pdbx_description
1 polymer ?
#
loop_
_entity_poly.entity_id
_entity_poly.type
_entity_poly.pdbx_seq_one_letter_code
_entity_poly.pdbx_strand_id
1 'polypeptide(L)'
;MSDLVGFEVPKMDWTPGPDLLTRFKRFRQKCELLLDGPLKARDGTQKCKYVLLWSGDYGIDLFNTWSLTEDQQKDLKEYWKRFEDHVKPQANHILNRYYLRGLKQNNRP
;
A
#
# COMPACT_ATOMS: atom_id res chain seq x y z
N MET A 1 -5.44 1.16 23.98
CA MET A 1 -4.27 0.83 23.14
C MET A 1 -3.81 -0.61 23.41
N SER A 2 -4.74 -1.56 23.57
CA SER A 2 -4.44 -2.90 24.12
C SER A 2 -4.61 -4.02 23.09
N ASP A 3 -5.37 -3.78 22.02
CA ASP A 3 -5.74 -4.81 21.02
C ASP A 3 -4.63 -5.09 19.97
N LEU A 4 -3.54 -4.33 19.99
CA LEU A 4 -2.40 -4.44 19.05
C LEU A 4 -1.14 -5.01 19.71
N VAL A 5 -1.17 -5.31 21.01
CA VAL A 5 0.00 -5.82 21.74
C VAL A 5 0.30 -7.24 21.28
N GLY A 6 1.37 -7.40 20.50
CA GLY A 6 1.86 -8.69 19.99
C GLY A 6 1.72 -8.90 18.49
N PHE A 7 1.05 -8.01 17.75
CA PHE A 7 0.98 -8.08 16.29
C PHE A 7 2.02 -7.16 15.64
N GLU A 8 2.72 -7.67 14.63
CA GLU A 8 3.57 -6.82 13.79
C GLU A 8 2.69 -5.80 13.05
N VAL A 9 2.93 -4.53 13.36
CA VAL A 9 2.25 -3.43 12.69
C VAL A 9 2.68 -3.41 11.21
N PRO A 10 1.75 -3.42 10.25
CA PRO A 10 2.09 -3.31 8.85
C PRO A 10 2.79 -1.97 8.63
N LYS A 11 3.92 -1.99 7.95
CA LYS A 11 4.61 -0.78 7.52
C LYS A 11 4.81 -0.85 6.03
N MET A 12 4.34 0.17 5.31
CA MET A 12 4.61 0.26 3.88
C MET A 12 6.06 0.67 3.67
N ASP A 13 6.74 -0.07 2.79
CA ASP A 13 8.08 0.29 2.31
C ASP A 13 7.95 0.94 0.93
N TRP A 14 8.21 2.25 0.90
CA TRP A 14 8.13 3.10 -0.29
C TRP A 14 9.43 3.14 -1.11
N THR A 15 10.40 2.28 -0.82
CA THR A 15 11.66 2.23 -1.57
C THR A 15 11.37 2.04 -3.08
N PRO A 16 11.79 2.99 -3.93
CA PRO A 16 11.56 2.89 -5.37
C PRO A 16 12.20 1.62 -5.94
N GLY A 17 11.44 0.88 -6.77
CA GLY A 17 11.94 -0.33 -7.39
C GLY A 17 10.86 -1.13 -8.13
N PRO A 18 11.26 -2.14 -8.91
CA PRO A 18 10.34 -2.96 -9.69
C PRO A 18 9.33 -3.73 -8.81
N ASP A 19 9.68 -3.96 -7.54
CA ASP A 19 8.87 -4.70 -6.57
C ASP A 19 7.88 -3.83 -5.80
N LEU A 20 7.83 -2.51 -6.02
CA LEU A 20 6.99 -1.61 -5.22
C LEU A 20 5.52 -2.01 -5.25
N LEU A 21 4.99 -2.41 -6.41
CA LEU A 21 3.62 -2.91 -6.55
C LEU A 21 3.39 -4.20 -5.75
N THR A 22 4.37 -5.10 -5.74
CA THR A 22 4.30 -6.35 -4.99
C THR A 22 4.36 -6.10 -3.48
N ARG A 23 5.22 -5.16 -3.04
CA ARG A 23 5.30 -4.71 -1.64
C ARG A 23 4.00 -4.04 -1.19
N PHE A 24 3.42 -3.19 -2.03
CA PHE A 24 2.13 -2.57 -1.77
C PHE A 24 1.00 -3.60 -1.65
N LYS A 25 0.93 -4.60 -2.53
CA LYS A 25 -0.05 -5.69 -2.43
C LYS A 25 0.08 -6.48 -1.13
N ARG A 26 1.31 -6.79 -0.70
CA ARG A 26 1.56 -7.46 0.59
C ARG A 26 1.17 -6.57 1.78
N PHE A 27 1.49 -5.28 1.72
CA PHE A 27 1.07 -4.31 2.73
C PHE A 27 -0.46 -4.27 2.84
N ARG A 28 -1.17 -4.12 1.73
CA ARG A 28 -2.63 -4.13 1.69
C ARG A 28 -3.21 -5.41 2.29
N GLN A 29 -2.69 -6.59 1.93
CA GLN A 29 -3.13 -7.86 2.52
C GLN A 29 -2.93 -7.92 4.04
N LYS A 30 -1.78 -7.46 4.55
CA LYS A 30 -1.53 -7.39 6.00
C LYS A 30 -2.52 -6.45 6.70
N CYS A 31 -2.80 -5.30 6.09
CA CYS A 31 -3.79 -4.36 6.61
C CYS A 31 -5.20 -4.97 6.62
N GLU A 32 -5.63 -5.61 5.53
CA GLU A 32 -6.93 -6.27 5.44
C GLU A 32 -7.09 -7.38 6.50
N LEU A 33 -6.04 -8.19 6.73
CA LEU A 33 -6.05 -9.23 7.77
C LEU A 33 -6.22 -8.65 9.19
N LEU A 34 -5.57 -7.53 9.50
CA LEU A 34 -5.73 -6.88 10.81
C LEU A 34 -7.09 -6.20 10.95
N LEU A 35 -7.61 -5.64 9.85
CA LEU A 35 -8.91 -4.96 9.82
C LEU A 35 -10.09 -5.93 9.87
N ASP A 36 -9.94 -7.16 9.35
CA ASP A 36 -10.97 -8.22 9.43
C ASP A 36 -10.82 -9.10 10.68
N GLY A 37 -9.64 -9.13 11.30
CA GLY A 37 -9.41 -9.82 12.56
C GLY A 37 -9.61 -8.91 13.79
N PRO A 38 -8.53 -8.49 14.46
CA PRO A 38 -8.60 -7.79 15.75
C PRO A 38 -9.29 -6.43 15.70
N LEU A 39 -9.33 -5.76 14.55
CA LEU A 39 -9.91 -4.41 14.39
C LEU A 39 -11.26 -4.40 13.67
N LYS A 40 -11.93 -5.56 13.54
CA LYS A 40 -13.22 -5.68 12.83
C LYS A 40 -14.31 -4.77 13.39
N ALA A 41 -14.37 -4.63 14.72
CA ALA A 41 -15.36 -3.84 15.44
C ALA A 41 -15.17 -2.31 15.36
N ARG A 42 -14.09 -1.83 14.71
CA ARG A 42 -13.80 -0.40 14.59
C ARG A 42 -14.62 0.25 13.47
N ASP A 43 -14.94 1.54 13.65
CA ASP A 43 -15.64 2.34 12.64
C ASP A 43 -14.81 2.52 11.36
N GLY A 44 -15.47 2.66 10.20
CA GLY A 44 -14.81 2.84 8.90
C GLY A 44 -13.78 3.97 8.91
N THR A 45 -14.12 5.09 9.57
CA THR A 45 -13.23 6.24 9.73
C THR A 45 -11.97 5.89 10.51
N GLN A 46 -12.09 5.07 11.56
CA GLN A 46 -10.94 4.63 12.36
C GLN A 46 -10.05 3.69 11.55
N LYS A 47 -10.65 2.80 10.74
CA LYS A 47 -9.91 1.89 9.86
C LYS A 47 -9.07 2.64 8.82
N CYS A 48 -9.63 3.69 8.21
CA CYS A 48 -8.88 4.55 7.28
C CYS A 48 -7.68 5.23 7.96
N LYS A 49 -7.85 5.76 9.17
CA LYS A 49 -6.77 6.38 9.94
C LYS A 49 -5.65 5.40 10.30
N TYR A 50 -5.98 4.16 10.65
CA TYR A 50 -4.96 3.13 10.89
C TYR A 50 -4.14 2.81 9.64
N VAL A 51 -4.81 2.66 8.48
CA VAL A 51 -4.10 2.41 7.21
C VAL A 51 -3.19 3.57 6.83
N LEU A 52 -3.62 4.81 7.10
CA LEU A 52 -2.80 6.00 6.90
C LEU A 52 -1.59 6.05 7.84
N LEU A 53 -1.75 5.64 9.09
CA LEU A 53 -0.63 5.56 10.04
C LEU A 53 0.39 4.50 9.60
N TRP A 54 -0.09 3.36 9.10
CA TRP A 54 0.73 2.24 8.64
C TRP A 54 1.42 2.48 7.30
N SER A 55 0.89 3.39 6.49
CA SER A 55 1.56 3.81 5.25
C SER A 55 2.79 4.68 5.53
N GLY A 56 2.94 5.23 6.75
CA GLY A 56 4.10 6.03 7.16
C GLY A 56 4.12 7.42 6.53
N ASP A 57 5.19 8.17 6.79
CA ASP A 57 5.29 9.61 6.48
C ASP A 57 5.02 9.91 4.99
N TYR A 58 5.62 9.15 4.07
CA TYR A 58 5.38 9.33 2.64
C TYR A 58 3.93 9.03 2.24
N GLY A 59 3.29 8.06 2.89
CA GLY A 59 1.88 7.75 2.65
C GLY A 59 0.94 8.85 3.17
N ILE A 60 1.33 9.54 4.25
CA ILE A 60 0.63 10.72 4.77
C ILE A 60 0.80 11.90 3.82
N ASP A 61 2.01 12.15 3.31
CA ASP A 61 2.27 13.19 2.32
C ASP A 61 1.45 12.95 1.04
N LEU A 62 1.38 11.69 0.59
CA LEU A 62 0.56 11.33 -0.55
C LEU A 62 -0.93 11.60 -0.29
N PHE A 63 -1.43 11.26 0.90
CA PHE A 63 -2.81 11.56 1.28
C PHE A 63 -3.10 13.07 1.28
N ASN A 64 -2.14 13.90 1.72
CA ASN A 64 -2.28 15.36 1.69
C ASN A 64 -2.40 15.92 0.26
N THR A 65 -1.95 15.18 -0.76
CA THR A 65 -2.17 15.56 -2.17
C THR A 65 -3.57 15.27 -2.68
N TRP A 66 -4.35 14.46 -1.96
CA TRP A 66 -5.68 14.04 -2.39
C TRP A 66 -6.75 15.03 -1.93
N SER A 67 -7.53 15.56 -2.86
CA SER A 67 -8.72 16.36 -2.58
C SER A 67 -9.94 15.45 -2.31
N LEU A 68 -9.96 14.81 -1.14
CA LEU A 68 -11.04 13.92 -0.70
C LEU A 68 -12.21 14.68 -0.06
N THR A 69 -13.44 14.35 -0.46
CA THR A 69 -14.67 14.80 0.22
C THR A 69 -14.88 14.04 1.54
N GLU A 70 -15.62 14.59 2.50
CA GLU A 70 -15.87 13.98 3.82
C GLU A 70 -16.45 12.56 3.74
N ASP A 71 -17.28 12.27 2.74
CA ASP A 71 -17.85 10.94 2.51
C ASP A 71 -16.80 9.95 2.00
N GLN A 72 -15.88 10.40 1.14
CA GLN A 72 -14.79 9.58 0.61
C GLN A 72 -13.72 9.29 1.67
N GLN A 73 -13.57 10.16 2.67
CA GLN A 73 -12.65 9.91 3.78
C GLN A 73 -13.06 8.71 4.64
N LYS A 74 -14.34 8.34 4.63
CA LYS A 74 -14.89 7.19 5.36
C LYS A 74 -14.81 5.88 4.58
N ASP A 75 -14.62 5.95 3.26
CA ASP A 75 -14.56 4.76 2.41
C ASP A 75 -13.12 4.28 2.20
N LEU A 76 -12.80 3.16 2.86
CA LEU A 76 -11.49 2.53 2.73
C LEU A 76 -11.18 2.08 1.30
N LYS A 77 -12.19 1.79 0.46
CA LYS A 77 -11.98 1.36 -0.93
C LYS A 77 -11.32 2.46 -1.77
N GLU A 78 -11.70 3.72 -1.56
CA GLU A 78 -11.14 4.84 -2.32
C GLU A 78 -9.66 5.05 -1.97
N TYR A 79 -9.28 4.88 -0.71
CA TYR A 79 -7.87 4.93 -0.29
C TYR A 79 -7.04 3.90 -1.03
N TRP A 80 -7.51 2.64 -1.08
CA TRP A 80 -6.78 1.58 -1.78
C TRP A 80 -6.64 1.86 -3.27
N LYS A 81 -7.70 2.36 -3.91
CA LYS A 81 -7.69 2.71 -5.33
C LYS A 81 -6.66 3.80 -5.63
N ARG A 82 -6.63 4.87 -4.84
CA ARG A 82 -5.69 5.99 -5.01
C ARG A 82 -4.23 5.59 -4.76
N PHE A 83 -4.00 4.77 -3.73
CA PHE A 83 -2.67 4.21 -3.51
C PHE A 83 -2.24 3.29 -4.66
N GLU A 84 -3.14 2.46 -5.18
CA GLU A 84 -2.85 1.60 -6.33
C GLU A 84 -2.54 2.42 -7.59
N ASP A 85 -3.32 3.46 -7.87
CA ASP A 85 -3.10 4.39 -8.99
C ASP A 85 -1.77 5.13 -8.89
N HIS A 86 -1.26 5.39 -7.67
CA HIS A 86 0.06 5.99 -7.47
C HIS A 86 1.21 4.99 -7.73
N VAL A 87 1.05 3.74 -7.30
CA VAL A 87 2.09 2.71 -7.39
C VAL A 87 2.16 2.05 -8.79
N LYS A 88 1.02 1.95 -9.49
CA LYS A 88 0.90 1.32 -10.81
C LYS A 88 1.73 1.98 -11.94
N PRO A 89 1.79 3.32 -12.10
CA PRO A 89 2.62 3.95 -13.14
C PRO A 89 4.12 3.76 -12.91
N GLN A 90 4.55 3.56 -11.65
CA GLN A 90 5.95 3.22 -11.34
C GLN A 90 6.31 1.78 -11.77
N ALA A 91 5.32 0.91 -11.98
CA ALA A 91 5.48 -0.41 -12.59
C ALA A 91 5.36 -0.34 -14.13
N ASN A 92 6.16 0.50 -14.77
CA ASN A 92 6.10 0.71 -16.21
C ASN A 92 6.43 -0.58 -16.98
N HIS A 93 5.41 -1.20 -17.58
CA HIS A 93 5.54 -2.48 -18.30
C HIS A 93 6.57 -2.41 -19.45
N ILE A 94 6.72 -1.25 -20.10
CA ILE A 94 7.72 -1.02 -21.17
C ILE A 94 9.13 -1.12 -20.61
N LEU A 95 9.40 -0.43 -19.50
CA LEU A 95 10.69 -0.49 -18.80
C LEU A 95 10.95 -1.91 -18.29
N ASN A 96 9.97 -2.55 -17.66
CA ASN A 96 10.11 -3.93 -17.18
C ASN A 96 10.40 -4.92 -18.31
N ARG A 97 9.79 -4.74 -19.49
CA ARG A 97 10.10 -5.55 -20.69
C ARG A 97 11.50 -5.26 -21.22
N TYR A 98 11.94 -4.01 -21.20
CA TYR A 98 13.31 -3.65 -21.56
C TYR A 98 14.32 -4.32 -20.62
N TYR A 99 14.11 -4.24 -19.30
CA TYR A 99 14.94 -4.92 -18.31
C TYR A 99 14.92 -6.45 -18.50
N LEU A 100 13.76 -7.05 -18.73
CA LEU A 100 13.64 -8.49 -19.00
C LEU A 100 14.42 -8.92 -20.24
N ARG A 101 14.39 -8.13 -21.31
CA ARG A 101 15.18 -8.39 -22.53
C ARG A 101 16.69 -8.26 -22.29
N GLY A 102 17.10 -7.44 -21.34
CA GLY A 102 18.51 -7.27 -20.94
C GLY A 102 19.02 -8.34 -19.98
N LEU A 103 18.13 -9.08 -19.30
CA LEU A 103 18.49 -10.16 -18.39
C LEU A 103 18.93 -11.39 -19.19
N LYS A 104 20.22 -11.71 -19.16
CA LYS A 104 20.76 -12.96 -19.70
C LYS A 104 20.74 -14.04 -18.62
N GLN A 105 20.11 -15.17 -18.91
CA GLN A 105 20.08 -16.29 -17.99
C GLN A 105 21.43 -17.02 -18.03
N ASN A 106 22.19 -16.99 -16.92
CA ASN A 106 23.43 -17.75 -16.73
C ASN A 106 24.52 -17.58 -17.80
N ASN A 107 24.72 -16.37 -18.36
CA ASN A 107 25.82 -16.10 -19.29
C ASN A 107 25.93 -17.10 -20.47
N ARG A 108 24.86 -17.79 -20.83
CA ARG A 108 24.83 -18.65 -22.02
C ARG A 108 24.26 -17.85 -23.19
N PRO A 109 24.90 -17.92 -24.36
CA PRO A 109 24.54 -17.13 -25.53
C PRO A 109 23.08 -17.36 -25.96
#